data_AF-A0A261AEK8-F1
#
_entry.id   AF-A0A261AEK8-F1
#
_cell.length_a   1.000
_cell.length_b   1.000
_cell.length_c   1.000
_cell.angle_alpha   90.00
_cell.angle_beta   90.00
_cell.angle_gamma   90.00
#
_symmetry.space_group_name_H-M   'P 1'
#
loop_
_entity.id
_entity.type
_entity.pdbx_description
1 polymer ?
#
loop_
_entity_poly.entity_id
_entity_poly.type
_entity_poly.pdbx_seq_one_letter_code
_entity_poly.pdbx_strand_id
1 'polypeptide(L)'
;LQVQLQGLSPSTIYRVSVRTKHPKAVLEQRPVERCIDFKTLPKIGLPDPPTHVQVEIGPQPGTLLVSWQPVINQPKPPSRAAVHSYLIYADGKNIAQVPQATADHVVLRLSDLSDDPPIFITVRTKTKEGSVSSDSNVARVPRTQPTGVPPPPSVQQQLLGTIDPTTGL
;
A
#
# COMPACT_ATOMS: atom_id res chain seq x y z
N LEU A 1 18.90 9.28 -38.30
CA LEU A 1 17.91 8.23 -38.00
C LEU A 1 17.81 8.11 -36.49
N GLN A 2 16.63 8.34 -35.92
CA GLN A 2 16.38 8.18 -34.49
C GLN A 2 15.37 7.04 -34.33
N VAL A 3 15.62 6.15 -33.37
CA VAL A 3 14.74 5.02 -33.07
C VAL A 3 14.26 5.17 -31.63
N GLN A 4 12.97 5.02 -31.41
CA GLN A 4 12.37 5.02 -30.08
C GLN A 4 12.06 3.58 -29.67
N LEU A 5 12.51 3.20 -28.47
CA LEU A 5 12.24 1.89 -27.88
C LEU A 5 11.06 2.01 -26.90
N GLN A 6 10.06 1.15 -27.04
CA GLN A 6 8.86 1.12 -26.20
C GLN A 6 8.73 -0.25 -25.51
N GLY A 7 7.91 -0.33 -24.46
CA GLY A 7 7.66 -1.59 -23.74
C GLY A 7 8.79 -2.08 -22.84
N LEU A 8 9.68 -1.19 -22.40
CA LEU A 8 10.78 -1.53 -21.50
C LEU A 8 10.32 -1.55 -20.03
N SER A 9 10.85 -2.49 -19.25
CA SER A 9 10.65 -2.56 -17.81
C SER A 9 11.44 -1.45 -17.10
N PRO A 10 10.88 -0.78 -16.07
CA PRO A 10 11.61 0.20 -15.25
C PRO A 10 12.79 -0.44 -14.49
N SER A 11 13.77 0.37 -14.09
CA SER A 11 14.94 -0.07 -13.31
C SER A 11 15.71 -1.28 -13.90
N THR A 12 15.60 -1.52 -15.20
CA THR A 12 16.10 -2.72 -15.88
C THR A 12 17.24 -2.35 -16.84
N ILE A 13 18.29 -3.16 -16.86
CA ILE A 13 19.41 -2.99 -17.80
C ILE A 13 19.08 -3.68 -19.11
N TYR A 14 19.20 -2.96 -20.21
CA TYR A 14 18.99 -3.46 -21.56
C TYR A 14 20.25 -3.27 -22.40
N ARG A 15 20.48 -4.21 -23.32
CA ARG A 15 21.51 -4.11 -24.36
C ARG A 15 20.87 -3.93 -25.72
N VAL A 16 21.23 -2.86 -26.42
CA VAL A 16 20.76 -2.59 -27.79
C VAL A 16 21.89 -2.82 -28.77
N SER A 17 21.63 -3.70 -29.73
CA SER A 17 22.53 -4.00 -30.85
C SER A 17 22.00 -3.37 -32.13
N VAL A 18 22.78 -2.47 -32.74
CA VAL A 18 22.44 -1.86 -34.04
C VAL A 18 23.31 -2.46 -35.13
N ARG A 19 22.67 -3.02 -36.16
CA ARG A 19 23.34 -3.57 -37.34
C ARG A 19 22.97 -2.80 -38.61
N THR A 20 23.95 -2.47 -39.45
CA THR A 20 23.68 -1.92 -40.78
C THR A 20 23.74 -3.03 -41.83
N LYS A 21 22.70 -3.16 -42.65
CA LYS A 21 22.70 -4.07 -43.80
C LYS A 21 23.30 -3.37 -45.02
N HIS A 22 24.58 -3.03 -44.99
CA HIS A 22 25.24 -2.44 -46.16
C HIS A 22 25.79 -3.56 -47.07
N PRO A 23 25.52 -3.57 -48.39
CA PRO A 23 25.95 -4.66 -49.29
C PRO A 23 27.47 -4.88 -49.28
N LYS A 24 28.26 -3.79 -49.18
CA LYS A 24 29.73 -3.84 -49.14
C LYS A 24 30.33 -4.28 -47.80
N ALA A 25 29.54 -4.30 -46.72
CA ALA A 25 30.03 -4.70 -45.39
C ALA A 25 30.15 -6.22 -45.21
N VAL A 26 29.41 -6.99 -46.02
CA VAL A 26 29.45 -8.46 -46.03
C VAL A 26 30.79 -8.98 -46.58
N LEU A 27 31.44 -8.24 -47.48
CA LEU A 27 32.71 -8.65 -48.10
C LEU A 27 33.94 -8.43 -47.19
N GLU A 28 33.89 -7.45 -46.28
CA GLU A 28 35.07 -7.01 -45.51
C GLU A 28 35.15 -7.64 -44.09
N GLN A 29 34.23 -8.54 -43.72
CA GLN A 29 34.14 -9.20 -42.40
C GLN A 29 34.35 -8.26 -41.18
N ARG A 30 34.00 -6.98 -41.31
CA ARG A 30 34.09 -6.03 -40.20
C ARG A 30 32.86 -6.18 -39.30
N PRO A 31 33.00 -6.15 -37.97
CA PRO A 31 31.85 -6.12 -37.08
C PRO A 31 31.07 -4.83 -37.32
N VAL A 32 29.92 -4.92 -37.99
CA VAL A 32 29.01 -3.77 -38.19
C VAL A 32 27.87 -3.83 -37.19
N GLU A 33 28.18 -4.30 -35.99
CA GLU A 33 27.32 -4.29 -34.83
C GLU A 33 27.94 -3.37 -33.78
N ARG A 34 27.16 -2.39 -33.33
CA ARG A 34 27.51 -1.59 -32.16
C ARG A 34 26.48 -1.89 -31.09
N CYS A 35 27.00 -2.28 -29.93
CA CYS A 35 26.21 -2.56 -28.74
C CYS A 35 26.31 -1.37 -27.79
N ILE A 36 25.19 -0.97 -27.20
CA ILE A 36 25.16 -0.02 -26.09
C ILE A 36 24.30 -0.62 -24.99
N ASP A 37 24.86 -0.67 -23.79
CA ASP A 37 24.11 -0.99 -22.59
C ASP A 37 23.55 0.31 -21.99
N PHE A 38 22.29 0.27 -21.59
CA PHE A 38 21.65 1.36 -20.87
C PHE A 38 20.75 0.80 -19.77
N LYS A 39 20.60 1.56 -18.70
CA LYS A 39 19.64 1.24 -17.64
C LYS A 39 18.42 2.12 -17.82
N THR A 40 17.24 1.51 -17.93
CA THR A 40 16.00 2.29 -17.84
C THR A 40 15.96 2.95 -16.48
N LEU A 41 15.47 4.19 -16.45
CA LEU A 41 15.29 4.89 -15.19
C LEU A 41 14.39 4.05 -14.28
N PRO A 42 14.52 4.19 -12.95
CA PRO A 42 13.43 3.86 -12.05
C PRO A 42 12.16 4.49 -12.59
N LYS A 43 10.99 3.93 -12.25
CA LYS A 43 9.71 4.51 -12.67
C LYS A 43 9.53 5.85 -11.97
N ILE A 44 10.19 6.89 -12.49
CA ILE A 44 10.06 8.29 -12.10
C ILE A 44 8.59 8.62 -12.33
N GLY A 45 7.88 9.00 -11.27
CA GLY A 45 6.47 9.36 -11.34
C GLY A 45 5.47 8.31 -10.84
N LEU A 46 5.91 7.22 -10.21
CA LEU A 46 5.00 6.50 -9.30
C LEU A 46 4.93 7.24 -7.96
N PRO A 47 3.73 7.39 -7.38
CA PRO A 47 3.61 7.92 -6.04
C PRO A 47 4.21 6.95 -5.03
N ASP A 48 4.66 7.47 -3.90
CA ASP A 48 5.03 6.62 -2.76
C ASP A 48 3.80 5.87 -2.23
N PRO A 49 3.96 4.64 -1.70
CA PRO A 49 2.88 3.96 -1.00
C PRO A 49 2.57 4.68 0.32
N PRO A 50 1.34 4.56 0.85
CA PRO A 50 1.04 5.01 2.20
C PRO A 50 1.79 4.14 3.23
N THR A 51 2.09 4.74 4.38
CA THR A 51 2.84 4.08 5.46
C THR A 51 1.94 3.78 6.65
N HIS A 52 2.41 2.93 7.57
CA HIS A 52 1.71 2.60 8.82
C HIS A 52 0.28 2.06 8.58
N VAL A 53 0.12 1.20 7.57
CA VAL A 53 -1.16 0.55 7.31
C VAL A 53 -1.45 -0.43 8.45
N GLN A 54 -2.60 -0.30 9.08
CA GLN A 54 -3.10 -1.15 10.15
C GLN A 54 -4.55 -1.54 9.85
N VAL A 55 -4.98 -2.68 10.40
CA VAL A 55 -6.36 -3.16 10.29
C VAL A 55 -6.87 -3.50 11.68
N GLU A 56 -8.01 -2.94 12.03
CA GLU A 56 -8.71 -3.14 13.29
C GLU A 56 -10.16 -3.58 13.04
N ILE A 57 -10.80 -4.13 14.07
CA ILE A 57 -12.25 -4.37 14.01
C ILE A 57 -12.94 -3.01 13.97
N GLY A 58 -13.81 -2.82 12.98
CA GLY A 58 -14.52 -1.57 12.80
C GLY A 58 -15.57 -1.33 13.90
N PRO A 59 -16.10 -0.10 13.98
CA PRO A 59 -17.05 0.29 15.04
C PRO A 59 -18.39 -0.45 14.94
N GLN A 60 -18.72 -1.00 13.78
CA GLN A 60 -19.94 -1.77 13.56
C GLN A 60 -19.63 -3.27 13.45
N PRO A 61 -20.51 -4.15 13.95
CA PRO A 61 -20.36 -5.59 13.76
C PRO A 61 -20.18 -5.95 12.29
N GLY A 62 -19.20 -6.81 12.00
CA GLY A 62 -18.92 -7.23 10.62
C GLY A 62 -18.22 -6.16 9.77
N THR A 63 -17.59 -5.15 10.37
CA THR A 63 -16.79 -4.16 9.65
C THR A 63 -15.31 -4.20 10.06
N LEU A 64 -14.44 -3.75 9.17
CA LEU A 64 -13.00 -3.55 9.40
C LEU A 64 -12.68 -2.07 9.23
N LEU A 65 -11.87 -1.53 10.15
CA LEU A 65 -11.25 -0.23 10.00
C LEU A 65 -9.84 -0.44 9.45
N VAL A 66 -9.56 0.11 8.27
CA VAL A 66 -8.21 0.16 7.70
C VAL A 66 -7.71 1.58 7.85
N SER A 67 -6.60 1.78 8.55
CA SER A 67 -5.99 3.09 8.77
C SER A 67 -4.58 3.14 8.20
N TRP A 68 -4.12 4.30 7.75
CA TRP A 68 -2.81 4.54 7.18
C TRP A 68 -2.40 6.01 7.33
N GLN A 69 -1.11 6.27 7.14
CA GLN A 69 -0.59 7.63 7.06
C GLN A 69 -0.58 8.11 5.60
N PRO A 70 -1.27 9.24 5.28
CA PRO A 70 -1.30 9.80 3.94
C PRO A 70 0.10 10.20 3.45
N VAL A 71 0.27 10.16 2.13
CA VAL A 71 1.55 10.50 1.50
C VAL A 71 1.71 12.01 1.42
N ILE A 72 2.72 12.54 2.12
CA ILE A 72 3.00 13.99 2.19
C ILE A 72 4.08 14.47 1.21
N ASN A 73 4.89 13.55 0.67
CA ASN A 73 6.02 13.89 -0.20
C ASN A 73 5.61 14.10 -1.67
N GLN A 74 4.32 13.96 -2.00
CA GLN A 74 3.83 14.11 -3.36
C GLN A 74 3.43 15.56 -3.68
N PRO A 75 3.53 15.98 -4.95
CA PRO A 75 3.09 17.31 -5.38
C PRO A 75 1.62 17.57 -5.06
N LYS A 76 1.25 18.82 -4.78
CA LYS A 76 -0.14 19.21 -4.56
C LYS A 76 -0.85 19.54 -5.89
N PRO A 77 -2.20 19.55 -5.94
CA PRO A 77 -2.94 20.06 -7.08
C PRO A 77 -2.46 21.49 -7.45
N PRO A 78 -2.35 21.83 -8.75
CA PRO A 78 -2.92 21.15 -9.93
C PRO A 78 -2.04 20.09 -10.60
N SER A 79 -0.91 19.68 -10.00
CA SER A 79 0.01 18.71 -10.59
C SER A 79 -0.69 17.39 -10.96
N ARG A 80 -0.32 16.80 -12.10
CA ARG A 80 -0.78 15.47 -12.53
C ARG A 80 -0.25 14.35 -11.64
N ALA A 81 0.89 14.58 -10.99
CA ALA A 81 1.48 13.68 -9.99
C ALA A 81 0.84 13.83 -8.60
N ALA A 82 -0.14 14.71 -8.41
CA ALA A 82 -0.82 14.84 -7.13
C ALA A 82 -1.59 13.57 -6.78
N VAL A 83 -1.58 13.22 -5.49
CA VAL A 83 -2.41 12.14 -4.95
C VAL A 83 -3.87 12.44 -5.26
N HIS A 84 -4.56 11.46 -5.80
CA HIS A 84 -5.98 11.55 -6.15
C HIS A 84 -6.81 10.62 -5.27
N SER A 85 -6.34 9.40 -5.05
CA SER A 85 -7.09 8.40 -4.29
C SER A 85 -6.17 7.32 -3.70
N TYR A 86 -6.70 6.57 -2.75
CA TYR A 86 -6.08 5.34 -2.24
C TYR A 86 -6.84 4.12 -2.74
N LEU A 87 -6.12 3.06 -3.10
CA LEU A 87 -6.66 1.77 -3.54
C LEU A 87 -6.38 0.74 -2.45
N ILE A 88 -7.43 0.04 -2.02
CA ILE A 88 -7.32 -0.97 -0.96
C ILE A 88 -7.37 -2.34 -1.60
N TYR A 89 -6.41 -3.16 -1.25
CA TYR A 89 -6.25 -4.52 -1.75
C TYR A 89 -6.40 -5.52 -0.61
N ALA A 90 -7.14 -6.59 -0.87
CA ALA A 90 -7.28 -7.75 0.01
C ALA A 90 -6.76 -8.98 -0.72
N ASP A 91 -5.77 -9.65 -0.13
CA ASP A 91 -5.10 -10.84 -0.71
C ASP A 91 -4.74 -10.67 -2.21
N GLY A 92 -4.32 -9.46 -2.58
CA GLY A 92 -3.91 -9.10 -3.95
C GLY A 92 -5.04 -8.63 -4.88
N LYS A 93 -6.30 -8.60 -4.44
CA LYS A 93 -7.44 -8.09 -5.22
C LYS A 93 -7.85 -6.69 -4.76
N ASN A 94 -8.09 -5.77 -5.69
CA ASN A 94 -8.62 -4.46 -5.32
C ASN A 94 -10.08 -4.59 -4.89
N ILE A 95 -10.38 -4.12 -3.67
CA ILE A 95 -11.71 -4.22 -3.06
C ILE A 95 -12.39 -2.87 -2.87
N ALA A 96 -11.60 -1.80 -2.78
CA ALA A 96 -12.14 -0.45 -2.60
C ALA A 96 -11.20 0.62 -3.16
N GLN A 97 -11.77 1.79 -3.41
CA GLN A 97 -11.05 3.01 -3.75
C GLN A 97 -11.59 4.18 -2.91
N VAL A 98 -10.69 4.94 -2.28
CA VAL A 98 -11.02 6.12 -1.48
C VAL A 98 -10.57 7.35 -2.26
N PRO A 99 -11.50 8.10 -2.90
CA PRO A 99 -11.20 9.22 -3.81
C PRO A 99 -10.84 10.51 -3.06
N GLN A 100 -9.99 10.42 -2.04
CA GLN A 100 -9.58 11.55 -1.22
C GLN A 100 -8.08 11.49 -0.94
N ALA A 101 -7.36 12.54 -1.30
CA ALA A 101 -5.91 12.62 -1.21
C ALA A 101 -5.37 12.66 0.23
N THR A 102 -6.18 13.10 1.18
CA THR A 102 -5.81 13.22 2.60
C THR A 102 -6.48 12.18 3.48
N ALA A 103 -7.22 11.22 2.90
CA ALA A 103 -7.84 10.17 3.68
C ALA A 103 -6.76 9.35 4.37
N ASP A 104 -6.94 9.13 5.66
CA ASP A 104 -6.08 8.33 6.53
C ASP A 104 -6.75 7.01 6.94
N HIS A 105 -8.03 6.80 6.62
CA HIS A 105 -8.73 5.58 6.96
C HIS A 105 -9.90 5.27 6.01
N VAL A 106 -10.38 4.02 6.08
CA VAL A 106 -11.65 3.57 5.48
C VAL A 106 -12.27 2.47 6.32
N VAL A 107 -13.60 2.42 6.34
CA VAL A 107 -14.36 1.32 6.94
C VAL A 107 -14.87 0.41 5.82
N LEU A 108 -14.59 -0.89 5.92
CA LEU A 108 -15.00 -1.91 4.97
C LEU A 108 -16.00 -2.86 5.63
N ARG A 109 -17.05 -3.28 4.93
CA ARG A 109 -17.96 -4.32 5.42
C ARG A 109 -17.44 -5.68 4.98
N LEU A 110 -17.32 -6.62 5.91
CA LEU A 110 -16.89 -7.99 5.62
C LEU A 110 -17.83 -8.69 4.62
N SER A 111 -19.12 -8.35 4.65
CA SER A 111 -20.12 -8.86 3.70
C SER A 111 -19.89 -8.43 2.25
N ASP A 112 -19.19 -7.31 2.05
CA ASP A 112 -18.82 -6.83 0.71
C ASP A 112 -17.52 -7.48 0.21
N LEU A 113 -16.81 -8.16 1.11
CA LEU A 113 -15.64 -8.96 0.80
C LEU A 113 -16.10 -10.35 0.34
N SER A 114 -15.18 -11.15 -0.22
CA SER A 114 -15.52 -12.49 -0.69
C SER A 114 -16.08 -13.39 0.44
N ASP A 115 -16.58 -14.58 0.07
CA ASP A 115 -17.16 -15.55 1.01
C ASP A 115 -16.24 -15.87 2.21
N ASP A 116 -14.92 -15.81 1.99
CA ASP A 116 -13.89 -15.93 3.04
C ASP A 116 -13.31 -14.55 3.41
N PRO A 117 -13.21 -14.22 4.72
CA PRO A 117 -12.61 -12.97 5.16
C PRO A 117 -11.11 -12.94 4.79
N PRO A 118 -10.62 -11.83 4.20
CA PRO A 118 -9.25 -11.79 3.71
C PRO A 118 -8.23 -11.93 4.84
N ILE A 119 -7.04 -12.42 4.50
CA ILE A 119 -5.96 -12.62 5.47
C ILE A 119 -5.14 -11.33 5.61
N PHE A 120 -4.90 -10.66 4.49
CA PHE A 120 -4.00 -9.52 4.40
C PHE A 120 -4.62 -8.36 3.64
N ILE A 121 -4.35 -7.15 4.11
CA ILE A 121 -4.70 -5.89 3.47
C ILE A 121 -3.43 -5.12 3.12
N THR A 122 -3.40 -4.55 1.92
CA THR A 122 -2.42 -3.54 1.50
C THR A 122 -3.13 -2.32 0.92
N VAL A 123 -2.48 -1.17 0.97
CA VAL A 123 -3.01 0.08 0.40
C VAL A 123 -2.00 0.63 -0.60
N ARG A 124 -2.50 1.16 -1.71
CA ARG A 124 -1.70 1.80 -2.76
C ARG A 124 -2.18 3.22 -3.01
N THR A 125 -1.26 4.12 -3.32
CA THR A 125 -1.55 5.50 -3.71
C THR A 125 -1.81 5.55 -5.21
N LYS A 126 -2.82 6.31 -5.65
CA LYS A 126 -3.09 6.60 -7.06
C LYS A 126 -3.07 8.11 -7.32
N THR A 127 -2.33 8.54 -8.33
CA THR A 127 -2.26 9.96 -8.73
C THR A 127 -3.39 10.35 -9.69
N LYS A 128 -3.54 11.66 -9.92
CA LYS A 128 -4.50 12.22 -10.88
C LYS A 128 -4.28 11.73 -12.32
N GLU A 129 -3.03 11.45 -12.70
CA GLU A 129 -2.70 10.87 -14.01
C GLU A 129 -3.01 9.36 -14.12
N GLY A 130 -3.26 8.70 -12.99
CA GLY A 130 -3.55 7.26 -12.94
C GLY A 130 -2.37 6.37 -12.58
N SER A 131 -1.20 6.93 -12.25
CA SER A 131 -0.06 6.16 -11.73
C SER A 131 -0.39 5.58 -10.36
N VAL A 132 -0.04 4.31 -10.14
CA VAL A 132 -0.29 3.57 -8.88
C VAL A 132 1.02 3.17 -8.23
N SER A 133 1.16 3.40 -6.92
CA SER A 133 2.33 3.01 -6.13
C SER A 133 2.50 1.48 -6.04
N SER A 134 3.63 1.04 -5.49
CA SER A 134 3.76 -0.32 -4.94
C SER A 134 2.81 -0.54 -3.75
N ASP A 135 2.71 -1.78 -3.26
CA ASP A 135 2.02 -2.07 -2.01
C ASP A 135 2.69 -1.39 -0.81
N SER A 136 1.86 -0.97 0.15
CA SER A 136 2.29 -0.60 1.50
C SER A 136 2.87 -1.80 2.27
N ASN A 137 3.17 -1.59 3.55
CA ASN A 137 3.32 -2.71 4.48
C ASN A 137 2.04 -3.58 4.48
N VAL A 138 2.23 -4.88 4.70
CA VAL A 138 1.14 -5.85 4.80
C VAL A 138 0.52 -5.74 6.18
N ALA A 139 -0.79 -5.53 6.25
CA ALA A 139 -1.55 -5.51 7.49
C ALA A 139 -2.42 -6.77 7.60
N ARG A 140 -2.28 -7.50 8.71
CA ARG A 140 -3.04 -8.73 8.94
C ARG A 140 -4.44 -8.39 9.45
N VAL A 141 -5.47 -9.02 8.88
CA VAL A 141 -6.84 -8.84 9.35
C VAL A 141 -7.01 -9.50 10.73
N PRO A 142 -7.50 -8.78 11.75
CA PRO A 142 -7.83 -9.37 13.03
C PRO A 142 -8.93 -10.39 12.85
N ARG A 143 -8.62 -11.66 13.11
CA ARG A 143 -9.65 -12.69 13.28
C ARG A 143 -10.00 -12.68 14.76
N THR A 144 -11.25 -12.45 15.08
CA THR A 144 -11.76 -12.72 16.44
C THR A 144 -11.56 -14.21 16.66
N GLN A 145 -10.44 -14.59 17.29
CA GLN A 145 -10.37 -15.88 17.92
C GLN A 145 -11.51 -15.86 18.95
N PRO A 146 -12.39 -16.86 19.00
CA PRO A 146 -13.34 -16.97 20.10
C PRO A 146 -12.50 -17.20 21.36
N THR A 147 -12.04 -16.12 22.00
CA THR A 147 -11.52 -16.17 23.36
C THR A 147 -12.72 -16.49 24.23
N GLY A 148 -12.98 -17.78 24.41
CA GLY A 148 -13.85 -18.32 25.44
C GLY A 148 -13.23 -18.11 26.82
N VAL A 149 -12.98 -16.85 27.18
CA VAL A 149 -12.62 -16.46 28.54
C VAL A 149 -13.60 -15.34 28.92
N PRO A 150 -14.61 -15.62 29.75
CA PRO A 150 -15.45 -14.55 30.29
C PRO A 150 -14.58 -13.58 31.09
N PRO A 151 -14.92 -12.28 31.12
CA PRO A 151 -14.20 -11.32 31.95
C PRO A 151 -14.21 -11.81 33.41
N PRO A 152 -13.09 -11.71 34.16
CA PRO A 152 -13.09 -12.06 35.56
C PRO A 152 -14.13 -11.18 36.30
N PRO A 153 -14.91 -11.74 37.23
CA PRO A 153 -15.88 -10.96 37.99
C PRO A 153 -15.14 -9.86 38.74
N SER A 154 -15.60 -8.62 38.55
CA SER A 154 -15.10 -7.47 39.30
C SER A 154 -15.38 -7.68 40.78
N VAL A 155 -14.34 -7.93 41.58
CA VAL A 155 -14.46 -7.96 43.03
C VAL A 155 -14.69 -6.52 43.49
N GLN A 156 -15.94 -6.16 43.76
CA GLN A 156 -16.26 -4.98 44.56
C GLN A 156 -15.67 -5.20 45.97
N GLN A 157 -14.46 -4.71 46.20
CA GLN A 157 -13.91 -4.62 47.56
C GLN A 157 -14.73 -3.58 48.33
N GLN A 158 -15.66 -4.07 49.15
CA GLN A 158 -16.26 -3.34 50.24
C GLN A 158 -15.15 -2.75 51.12
N LEU A 159 -15.14 -1.42 51.23
CA LEU A 159 -14.25 -0.68 52.10
C LEU A 159 -14.61 -1.02 53.56
N LEU A 160 -13.73 -1.76 54.23
CA LEU A 160 -13.78 -2.04 55.65
C LEU A 160 -13.34 -0.78 56.40
N GLY A 161 -14.30 0.06 56.81
CA GLY A 161 -14.06 1.21 57.67
C GLY A 161 -13.77 0.75 59.10
N THR A 162 -12.56 1.02 59.56
CA THR A 162 -12.04 0.77 60.91
C THR A 162 -12.80 1.56 61.97
N ILE A 163 -13.25 0.84 63.00
CA ILE A 163 -13.64 1.34 64.33
C ILE A 163 -12.49 2.09 65.02
N ASP A 164 -12.77 3.31 65.51
CA ASP A 164 -12.33 3.81 66.84
C ASP A 164 -12.82 5.27 67.05
N PRO A 165 -13.49 5.57 68.17
CA PRO A 165 -13.24 6.84 68.85
C PRO A 165 -12.82 6.62 70.31
N THR A 166 -11.57 6.97 70.57
CA THR A 166 -11.04 7.22 71.92
C THR A 166 -11.72 8.44 72.54
N THR A 167 -12.23 8.24 73.75
CA THR A 167 -12.31 9.11 74.93
C THR A 167 -12.08 10.62 74.74
N GLY A 168 -13.07 11.44 75.10
CA GLY A 168 -12.86 12.88 75.28
C GLY A 168 -14.11 13.68 75.69
N LEU A 169 -14.29 13.79 77.02
CA LEU A 169 -15.08 14.79 77.78
C LEU A 169 -16.61 14.80 77.69
#